data_AF-A0A1I5HGV1-F1
#
_entry.id   AF-A0A1I5HGV1-F1
#
_cell.length_a   1.000
_cell.length_b   1.000
_cell.length_c   1.000
_cell.angle_alpha   90.00
_cell.angle_beta   90.00
_cell.angle_gamma   90.00
#
_symmetry.space_group_name_H-M   'P 1'
#
loop_
_entity.id
_entity.type
_entity.pdbx_description
1 polymer ?
#
loop_
_entity_poly.entity_id
_entity_poly.type
_entity_poly.pdbx_seq_one_letter_code
_entity_poly.pdbx_strand_id
1 'polypeptide(L)'
;MDPLITKVEQAVVARGFASTTAIDRWADTHADEVGPISGALAVARRWSASGRRTADHPSRRCRCGRRWEVVDNSATVHHVVVPAGAICTGWPVLGVPPSWYTPGGLIPHKPKDIRYVLAARHGLVLDPGTEVRALVDDRDTHHLIAPPRPPATEGLGPFTLSQTLTRTALRGFDQARPHVDGEPYAGPDWARSLPGYSFDERSLDRPWELRSIAMVLAIVSQHPRREHQLLDEITTIAEKLPVRASIYTAWLWALARMTH
;
A
#
# COMPACT_ATOMS: atom_id res chain seq x y z
N MET A 1 16.39 15.89 -8.62
CA MET A 1 14.98 16.04 -8.20
C MET A 1 14.21 16.64 -9.37
N ASP A 2 12.99 16.19 -9.66
CA ASP A 2 12.19 16.78 -10.74
C ASP A 2 11.86 18.25 -10.41
N PRO A 3 12.14 19.22 -11.31
CA PRO A 3 11.95 20.65 -11.04
C PRO A 3 10.50 21.03 -10.68
N LEU A 4 9.51 20.28 -11.16
CA LEU A 4 8.11 20.51 -10.83
C LEU A 4 7.80 20.10 -9.40
N ILE A 5 8.38 18.99 -8.93
CA ILE A 5 8.23 18.51 -7.55
C ILE A 5 8.86 19.49 -6.56
N THR A 6 10.04 20.01 -6.87
CA THR A 6 10.69 21.03 -6.03
C THR A 6 9.80 22.27 -5.89
N LYS A 7 9.15 22.72 -6.96
CA LYS A 7 8.21 23.86 -6.90
C LYS A 7 6.98 23.57 -6.04
N VAL A 8 6.44 22.35 -6.12
CA VAL A 8 5.30 21.95 -5.28
C VAL A 8 5.70 21.93 -3.81
N GLU A 9 6.84 21.34 -3.47
CA GLU A 9 7.33 21.29 -2.09
C GLU A 9 7.54 22.70 -1.53
N GLN A 10 8.18 23.58 -2.29
CA GLN A 10 8.34 24.99 -1.91
C GLN A 10 6.99 25.67 -1.66
N ALA A 11 5.99 25.43 -2.52
CA ALA A 11 4.65 26.01 -2.36
C ALA A 11 3.90 25.45 -1.15
N VAL A 12 4.00 24.14 -0.88
CA VAL A 12 3.41 23.48 0.30
C VAL A 12 3.99 24.06 1.59
N VAL A 13 5.32 24.20 1.65
CA VAL A 13 6.01 24.75 2.81
C VAL A 13 5.70 26.23 2.99
N ALA A 14 5.80 27.03 1.93
CA ALA A 14 5.53 28.47 1.99
C ALA A 14 4.11 28.79 2.44
N ARG A 15 3.14 27.92 2.11
CA ARG A 15 1.74 28.08 2.51
C ARG A 15 1.39 27.42 3.85
N GLY A 16 2.35 26.79 4.51
CA GLY A 16 2.14 26.15 5.81
C GLY A 16 1.22 24.93 5.76
N PHE A 17 1.20 24.20 4.64
CA PHE A 17 0.53 22.91 4.53
C PHE A 17 1.40 21.78 5.10
N ALA A 18 2.72 21.93 5.11
CA ALA A 18 3.65 21.06 5.83
C ALA A 18 4.96 21.79 6.14
N SER A 19 5.72 21.32 7.14
CA SER A 19 7.10 21.78 7.34
C SER A 19 8.11 20.87 6.62
N THR A 20 9.23 21.42 6.15
CA THR A 20 10.33 20.63 5.54
C THR A 20 10.78 19.49 6.46
N THR A 21 10.92 19.75 7.77
CA THR A 21 11.27 18.72 8.77
C THR A 21 10.25 17.58 8.83
N ALA A 22 8.96 17.85 8.62
CA ALA A 22 7.96 16.79 8.59
C ALA A 22 8.02 15.98 7.30
N ILE A 23 8.28 16.64 6.17
CA ILE A 23 8.50 15.97 4.88
C ILE A 23 9.73 15.06 4.97
N ASP A 24 10.85 15.57 5.47
CA ASP A 24 12.09 14.79 5.63
C ASP A 24 11.87 13.60 6.56
N ARG A 25 11.24 13.82 7.73
CA ARG A 25 10.92 12.72 8.66
C ARG A 25 10.07 11.64 8.00
N TRP A 26 9.05 12.00 7.23
CA TRP A 26 8.22 11.02 6.54
C TRP A 26 8.98 10.29 5.43
N ALA A 27 9.89 10.97 4.72
CA ALA A 27 10.74 10.37 3.71
C ALA A 27 11.69 9.34 4.34
N ASP A 28 12.39 9.72 5.42
CA ASP A 28 13.31 8.85 6.15
C ASP A 28 12.57 7.63 6.75
N THR A 29 11.45 7.87 7.43
CA THR A 29 10.60 6.79 7.97
C THR A 29 10.11 5.84 6.88
N HIS A 30 9.79 6.30 5.67
CA HIS A 30 9.35 5.41 4.59
C HIS A 30 10.50 4.79 3.77
N ALA A 31 11.69 5.39 3.81
CA ALA A 31 12.90 4.79 3.27
C ALA A 31 13.39 3.63 4.14
N ASP A 32 13.35 3.81 5.47
CA ASP A 32 14.09 2.96 6.40
C ASP A 32 13.21 2.18 7.40
N GLU A 33 11.98 2.64 7.69
CA GLU A 33 11.19 2.12 8.82
C GLU A 33 9.81 1.53 8.44
N VAL A 34 9.18 2.02 7.36
CA VAL A 34 7.82 1.61 6.95
C VAL A 34 7.88 0.66 5.75
N GLY A 35 7.83 -0.63 6.07
CA GLY A 35 7.72 -1.71 5.11
C GLY A 35 6.50 -2.63 5.35
N PRO A 36 6.26 -3.58 4.43
CA PRO A 36 5.15 -4.54 4.53
C PRO A 36 5.21 -5.49 5.73
N ILE A 37 6.29 -5.45 6.53
CA ILE A 37 6.47 -6.28 7.72
C ILE A 37 5.36 -6.10 8.75
N SER A 38 4.80 -4.89 8.88
CA SER A 38 3.69 -4.64 9.82
C SER A 38 2.44 -5.41 9.41
N GLY A 39 2.10 -5.40 8.12
CA GLY A 39 1.00 -6.21 7.56
C GLY A 39 1.29 -7.71 7.62
N ALA A 40 2.51 -8.12 7.29
CA ALA A 40 2.92 -9.52 7.34
C ALA A 40 2.84 -10.10 8.76
N LEU A 41 3.32 -9.35 9.77
CA LEU A 41 3.21 -9.73 11.18
C LEU A 41 1.76 -9.77 11.65
N ALA A 42 0.89 -8.90 11.14
CA ALA A 42 -0.54 -8.93 11.46
C ALA A 42 -1.19 -10.24 10.96
N VAL A 43 -0.92 -10.63 9.72
CA VAL A 43 -1.40 -11.90 9.14
C VAL A 43 -0.77 -13.10 9.84
N ALA A 44 0.54 -13.09 10.09
CA ALA A 44 1.24 -14.20 10.76
C ALA A 44 0.75 -14.42 12.20
N ARG A 45 0.48 -13.35 12.95
CA ARG A 45 -0.15 -13.44 14.28
C ARG A 45 -1.55 -14.03 14.18
N ARG A 46 -2.31 -13.66 13.15
CA ARG A 46 -3.64 -14.22 12.88
C ARG A 46 -3.57 -15.73 12.62
N TRP A 47 -2.63 -16.21 11.82
CA TRP A 47 -2.42 -17.65 11.61
C TRP A 47 -1.98 -18.39 12.89
N SER A 48 -1.22 -17.73 13.76
CA SER A 48 -0.69 -18.32 15.00
C SER A 48 -1.72 -18.38 16.13
N ALA A 49 -2.74 -17.53 16.08
CA ALA A 49 -3.86 -17.54 17.02
C ALA A 49 -4.81 -18.71 16.72
N SER A 50 -4.34 -19.93 16.97
CA SER A 50 -5.08 -21.18 16.77
C SER A 50 -6.51 -21.11 17.31
N GLY A 51 -7.51 -21.16 16.42
CA GLY A 51 -8.91 -21.47 16.76
C GLY A 51 -9.73 -20.38 17.46
N ARG A 52 -9.14 -19.31 18.00
CA ARG A 52 -9.90 -18.12 18.36
C ARG A 52 -10.04 -17.26 17.10
N ARG A 53 -11.12 -17.49 16.35
CA ARG A 53 -11.78 -16.38 15.64
C ARG A 53 -12.09 -15.36 16.72
N THR A 54 -11.17 -14.45 17.01
CA THR A 54 -11.55 -13.22 17.68
C THR A 54 -12.49 -12.55 16.69
N ALA A 55 -13.79 -12.75 16.94
CA ALA A 55 -14.87 -12.03 16.29
C ALA A 55 -14.69 -10.51 16.47
N ASP A 56 -13.82 -10.10 17.39
CA ASP A 56 -13.13 -8.81 17.39
C ASP A 56 -11.82 -8.89 16.60
N HIS A 57 -11.91 -8.61 15.30
CA HIS A 57 -10.75 -8.09 14.58
C HIS A 57 -10.55 -6.65 15.04
N PRO A 58 -9.42 -6.28 15.66
CA PRO A 58 -9.21 -4.88 15.93
C PRO A 58 -9.02 -4.24 14.57
N SER A 59 -10.05 -3.54 14.12
CA SER A 59 -9.89 -2.37 13.28
C SER A 59 -8.79 -1.52 13.93
N ARG A 60 -7.55 -1.77 13.53
CA ARG A 60 -6.41 -1.06 14.09
C ARG A 60 -6.39 0.25 13.35
N ARG A 61 -6.36 1.34 14.10
CA ARG A 61 -6.06 2.63 13.50
C ARG A 61 -4.57 2.70 13.29
N CYS A 62 -4.12 3.03 12.08
CA CYS A 62 -2.74 3.44 11.89
C CYS A 62 -2.42 4.67 12.74
N ARG A 63 -1.14 5.01 12.88
CA ARG A 63 -0.71 6.31 13.43
C ARG A 63 -1.33 7.50 12.68
N CYS A 64 -1.71 7.30 11.42
CA CYS A 64 -2.44 8.25 10.59
C CYS A 64 -3.96 8.30 10.81
N GLY A 65 -4.52 7.56 11.77
CA GLY A 65 -5.94 7.57 12.12
C GLY A 65 -6.86 6.65 11.29
N ARG A 66 -6.40 6.13 10.15
CA ARG A 66 -7.16 5.26 9.21
C ARG A 66 -7.32 3.83 9.70
N ARG A 67 -8.47 3.21 9.37
CA ARG A 67 -8.81 1.84 9.75
C ARG A 67 -8.17 0.85 8.77
N TRP A 68 -7.66 -0.25 9.29
CA TRP A 68 -7.33 -1.41 8.46
C TRP A 68 -7.91 -2.71 9.00
N GLU A 69 -8.12 -3.65 8.09
CA GLU A 69 -8.74 -4.95 8.34
C GLU A 69 -7.99 -6.07 7.61
N VAL A 70 -7.88 -7.25 8.24
CA VAL A 70 -7.31 -8.45 7.61
C VAL A 70 -8.44 -9.36 7.16
N VAL A 71 -8.49 -9.68 5.86
CA VAL A 71 -9.51 -10.53 5.23
C VAL A 71 -8.88 -11.84 4.79
N ASP A 72 -9.49 -12.96 5.18
CA ASP A 72 -8.97 -14.29 4.85
C ASP A 72 -9.39 -14.71 3.43
N ASN A 73 -8.42 -15.26 2.69
CA ASN A 73 -8.70 -16.09 1.53
C ASN A 73 -8.85 -17.55 1.98
N SER A 74 -9.68 -18.29 1.25
CA SER A 74 -9.94 -19.70 1.46
C SER A 74 -9.88 -20.45 0.13
N ALA A 75 -10.07 -21.77 0.17
CA ALA A 75 -10.20 -22.58 -1.06
C ALA A 75 -11.40 -22.14 -1.93
N THR A 76 -12.45 -21.56 -1.32
CA THR A 76 -13.69 -21.21 -2.01
C THR A 76 -13.87 -19.73 -2.29
N VAL A 77 -13.13 -18.84 -1.61
CA VAL A 77 -13.21 -17.38 -1.82
C VAL A 77 -11.82 -16.76 -1.84
N HIS A 78 -11.50 -16.03 -2.91
CA HIS A 78 -10.25 -15.31 -3.09
C HIS A 78 -10.51 -13.81 -3.27
N HIS A 79 -10.02 -13.03 -2.33
CA HIS A 79 -10.08 -11.57 -2.35
C HIS A 79 -8.80 -11.00 -2.97
N VAL A 80 -8.96 -9.90 -3.70
CA VAL A 80 -7.87 -9.01 -4.11
C VAL A 80 -8.18 -7.60 -3.65
N VAL A 81 -7.18 -6.87 -3.19
CA VAL A 81 -7.35 -5.45 -2.84
C VAL A 81 -7.12 -4.63 -4.09
N VAL A 82 -7.96 -3.62 -4.33
CA VAL A 82 -7.86 -2.72 -5.48
C VAL A 82 -8.02 -1.27 -5.01
N PRO A 83 -7.27 -0.30 -5.57
CA PRO A 83 -7.42 1.11 -5.18
C PRO A 83 -8.74 1.69 -5.70
N ALA A 84 -9.42 2.51 -4.89
CA ALA A 84 -10.60 3.28 -5.32
C ALA A 84 -10.26 4.42 -6.31
N GLY A 85 -8.99 4.80 -6.42
CA GLY A 85 -8.53 5.90 -7.29
C GLY A 85 -7.55 6.88 -6.64
N ALA A 86 -7.31 6.78 -5.33
CA ALA A 86 -6.30 7.59 -4.66
C ALA A 86 -5.04 6.77 -4.32
N ILE A 87 -3.91 7.47 -4.24
CA ILE A 87 -2.56 6.95 -3.92
C ILE A 87 -2.46 6.33 -2.51
N CYS A 88 -3.50 6.46 -1.69
CA CYS A 88 -3.55 6.25 -0.25
C CYS A 88 -3.67 4.79 0.25
N THR A 89 -3.41 3.77 -0.57
CA THR A 89 -3.75 2.37 -0.25
C THR A 89 -2.80 1.69 0.73
N GLY A 90 -3.21 1.56 2.00
CA GLY A 90 -2.56 0.65 2.96
C GLY A 90 -1.16 1.02 3.41
N TRP A 91 -0.69 2.25 3.19
CA TRP A 91 0.69 2.68 3.49
C TRP A 91 1.18 2.37 4.91
N PRO A 92 0.36 2.54 5.97
CA PRO A 92 0.80 2.28 7.33
C PRO A 92 1.09 0.82 7.63
N VAL A 93 0.65 -0.10 6.77
CA VAL A 93 0.77 -1.55 6.94
C VAL A 93 1.52 -2.26 5.81
N LEU A 94 1.52 -1.70 4.59
CA LEU A 94 2.15 -2.25 3.39
C LEU A 94 3.30 -1.42 2.84
N GLY A 95 3.54 -0.22 3.38
CA GLY A 95 4.43 0.76 2.76
C GLY A 95 3.87 1.30 1.45
N VAL A 96 4.70 2.04 0.72
CA VAL A 96 4.32 2.64 -0.56
C VAL A 96 3.85 1.55 -1.55
N PRO A 97 2.79 1.77 -2.35
CA PRO A 97 2.38 0.83 -3.38
C PRO A 97 3.44 0.70 -4.50
N PRO A 98 3.60 -0.48 -5.10
CA PRO A 98 4.45 -0.65 -6.28
C PRO A 98 3.85 0.11 -7.47
N SER A 99 4.68 0.45 -8.46
CA SER A 99 4.28 1.25 -9.64
C SER A 99 3.09 0.65 -10.41
N TRP A 100 2.98 -0.68 -10.46
CA TRP A 100 1.86 -1.38 -11.09
C TRP A 100 0.54 -1.30 -10.31
N TYR A 101 0.60 -0.94 -9.02
CA TYR A 101 -0.53 -0.81 -8.09
C TYR A 101 -0.90 0.66 -7.86
N THR A 102 -1.07 1.40 -8.95
CA THR A 102 -1.42 2.83 -8.91
C THR A 102 -2.70 3.11 -9.73
N PRO A 103 -3.44 4.20 -9.45
CA PRO A 103 -4.56 4.63 -10.28
C PRO A 103 -4.05 4.97 -11.70
N GLY A 104 -4.22 4.04 -12.64
CA GLY A 104 -3.60 4.08 -13.98
C GLY A 104 -2.93 2.76 -14.38
N GLY A 105 -2.63 1.90 -13.39
CA GLY A 105 -2.29 0.50 -13.60
C GLY A 105 -3.51 -0.31 -14.06
N LEU A 106 -3.25 -1.38 -14.81
CA LEU A 106 -4.25 -2.34 -15.31
C LEU A 106 -4.80 -3.24 -14.19
N ILE A 107 -5.31 -2.66 -13.10
CA ILE A 107 -5.92 -3.43 -12.01
C ILE A 107 -7.42 -3.53 -12.26
N PRO A 108 -7.92 -4.74 -12.58
CA PRO A 108 -9.33 -4.94 -12.83
C PRO A 108 -10.14 -5.01 -11.54
N HIS A 109 -11.38 -4.52 -11.60
CA HIS A 109 -12.38 -4.71 -10.54
C HIS A 109 -13.30 -5.91 -10.79
N LYS A 110 -13.40 -6.37 -12.04
CA LYS A 110 -14.31 -7.47 -12.42
C LYS A 110 -13.66 -8.83 -12.11
N PRO A 111 -14.40 -9.78 -11.51
CA PRO A 111 -13.85 -11.10 -11.15
C PRO A 111 -13.15 -11.84 -12.30
N LYS A 112 -13.72 -11.80 -13.51
CA LYS A 112 -13.14 -12.44 -14.70
C LYS A 112 -11.77 -11.86 -15.06
N ASP A 113 -11.65 -10.55 -15.02
CA ASP A 113 -10.44 -9.84 -15.40
C ASP A 113 -9.38 -9.99 -14.31
N ILE A 114 -9.78 -10.01 -13.03
CA ILE A 114 -8.90 -10.34 -11.90
C ILE A 114 -8.28 -11.72 -12.10
N ARG A 115 -9.10 -12.74 -12.40
CA ARG A 115 -8.61 -14.10 -12.70
C ARG A 115 -7.58 -14.10 -13.82
N TYR A 116 -7.82 -13.34 -14.88
CA TYR A 116 -6.86 -13.21 -15.98
C TYR A 116 -5.54 -12.60 -15.52
N VAL A 117 -5.57 -11.50 -14.75
CA VAL A 117 -4.35 -10.84 -14.24
C VAL A 117 -3.58 -11.75 -13.28
N LEU A 118 -4.26 -12.44 -12.37
CA LEU A 118 -3.65 -13.41 -11.46
C LEU A 118 -2.88 -14.49 -12.23
N ALA A 119 -3.52 -15.08 -13.25
CA ALA A 119 -2.89 -16.11 -14.08
C ALA A 119 -1.75 -15.54 -14.94
N ALA A 120 -1.98 -14.43 -15.65
CA ALA A 120 -1.04 -13.92 -16.66
C ALA A 120 0.18 -13.22 -16.06
N ARG A 121 0.03 -12.52 -14.93
CA ARG A 121 1.09 -11.68 -14.34
C ARG A 121 1.74 -12.32 -13.12
N HIS A 122 1.00 -13.16 -12.40
CA HIS A 122 1.46 -13.77 -11.15
C HIS A 122 1.53 -15.30 -11.21
N GLY A 123 1.10 -15.93 -12.32
CA GLY A 123 1.06 -17.39 -12.43
C GLY A 123 0.04 -18.06 -11.49
N LEU A 124 -0.83 -17.28 -10.84
CA LEU A 124 -1.81 -17.79 -9.88
C LEU A 124 -3.11 -18.17 -10.60
N VAL A 125 -3.28 -19.45 -10.86
CA VAL A 125 -4.50 -20.02 -11.43
C VAL A 125 -5.41 -20.50 -10.31
N LEU A 126 -6.56 -19.83 -10.15
CA LEU A 126 -7.58 -20.21 -9.16
C LEU A 126 -8.54 -21.25 -9.74
N ASP A 127 -8.99 -22.18 -8.90
CA ASP A 127 -10.00 -23.18 -9.29
C ASP A 127 -11.24 -22.51 -9.90
N PRO A 128 -11.91 -23.14 -10.90
CA PRO A 128 -13.08 -22.54 -11.53
C PRO A 128 -14.22 -22.21 -10.56
N GLY A 129 -14.34 -22.98 -9.46
CA GLY A 129 -15.35 -22.79 -8.42
C GLY A 129 -15.02 -21.73 -7.37
N THR A 130 -13.79 -21.21 -7.33
CA THR A 130 -13.39 -20.18 -6.34
C THR A 130 -14.10 -18.85 -6.65
N GLU A 131 -14.84 -18.31 -5.70
CA GLU A 131 -15.39 -16.96 -5.85
C GLU A 131 -14.27 -15.92 -5.80
N VAL A 132 -14.26 -14.95 -6.71
CA VAL A 132 -13.25 -13.87 -6.73
C VAL A 132 -13.90 -12.55 -6.39
N ARG A 133 -13.39 -11.86 -5.36
CA ARG A 133 -13.94 -10.60 -4.86
C ARG A 133 -12.88 -9.50 -4.86
N ALA A 134 -13.26 -8.32 -5.38
CA ALA A 134 -12.45 -7.12 -5.23
C ALA A 134 -12.83 -6.39 -3.94
N LEU A 135 -11.85 -6.14 -3.09
CA LEU A 135 -11.98 -5.24 -1.94
C LEU A 135 -11.41 -3.89 -2.34
N VAL A 136 -12.24 -2.86 -2.29
CA VAL A 136 -11.84 -1.52 -2.68
C VAL A 136 -11.23 -0.82 -1.47
N ASP A 137 -9.96 -0.44 -1.57
CA ASP A 137 -9.30 0.43 -0.60
C ASP A 137 -9.57 1.89 -0.94
N ASP A 138 -10.08 2.63 0.04
CA ASP A 138 -10.38 4.05 -0.07
C ASP A 138 -9.57 4.89 0.91
N ARG A 139 -10.03 6.11 1.22
CA ARG A 139 -9.33 7.04 2.12
C ARG A 139 -9.41 6.61 3.59
N ASP A 140 -10.42 5.83 3.98
CA ASP A 140 -10.74 5.52 5.37
C ASP A 140 -10.47 4.07 5.75
N THR A 141 -10.66 3.15 4.80
CA THR A 141 -10.57 1.71 5.00
C THR A 141 -9.51 1.10 4.09
N HIS A 142 -8.61 0.35 4.73
CA HIS A 142 -7.58 -0.43 4.04
C HIS A 142 -7.68 -1.92 4.37
N HIS A 143 -7.45 -2.77 3.39
CA HIS A 143 -7.54 -4.22 3.55
C HIS A 143 -6.15 -4.86 3.40
N LEU A 144 -5.92 -5.90 4.19
CA LEU A 144 -4.82 -6.84 4.07
C LEU A 144 -5.38 -8.22 3.79
N ILE A 145 -4.89 -8.89 2.76
CA ILE A 145 -5.28 -10.27 2.49
C ILE A 145 -4.41 -11.21 3.32
N ALA A 146 -5.06 -12.10 4.06
CA ALA A 146 -4.43 -13.27 4.65
C ALA A 146 -4.64 -14.46 3.70
N PRO A 147 -3.62 -14.86 2.91
CA PRO A 147 -3.70 -16.10 2.16
C PRO A 147 -3.83 -17.30 3.10
N PRO A 148 -4.20 -18.49 2.59
CA PRO A 148 -4.09 -19.73 3.35
C PRO A 148 -2.68 -19.87 3.95
N ARG A 149 -2.61 -20.32 5.21
CA ARG A 149 -1.32 -20.57 5.86
C ARG A 149 -0.55 -21.62 5.04
N PRO A 150 0.73 -21.37 4.71
CA PRO A 150 1.51 -22.33 3.96
C PRO A 150 1.70 -23.62 4.77
N PRO A 151 1.72 -24.80 4.12
CA PRO A 151 1.96 -26.08 4.79
C PRO A 151 3.38 -26.14 5.37
N ALA A 152 3.63 -27.10 6.26
CA ALA A 152 4.93 -27.29 6.91
C ALA A 152 5.39 -26.05 7.70
N THR A 153 4.43 -25.33 8.30
CA THR A 153 4.70 -24.18 9.16
C THR A 153 4.22 -24.38 10.59
N GLU A 154 3.83 -25.61 10.94
CA GLU A 154 3.41 -25.99 12.28
C GLU A 154 4.50 -25.64 13.30
N GLY A 155 4.11 -25.03 14.42
CA GLY A 155 5.05 -24.61 15.47
C GLY A 155 5.88 -23.35 15.18
N LEU A 156 5.86 -22.81 13.95
CA LEU A 156 6.55 -21.55 13.66
C LEU A 156 5.92 -20.36 14.39
N GLY A 157 6.78 -19.48 14.91
CA GLY A 157 6.37 -18.22 15.53
C GLY A 157 5.94 -17.16 14.52
N PRO A 158 5.19 -16.11 14.95
CA PRO A 158 4.68 -15.08 14.05
C PRO A 158 5.76 -14.35 13.23
N PHE A 159 6.98 -14.19 13.77
CA PHE A 159 8.07 -13.55 13.04
C PHE A 159 8.50 -14.39 11.84
N THR A 160 8.81 -15.67 12.04
CA THR A 160 9.18 -16.60 10.96
C THR A 160 8.05 -16.76 9.95
N LEU A 161 6.80 -16.90 10.41
CA LEU A 161 5.63 -16.93 9.53
C LEU A 161 5.46 -15.65 8.70
N SER A 162 5.85 -14.48 9.22
CA SER A 162 5.75 -13.24 8.44
C SER A 162 6.71 -13.20 7.24
N GLN A 163 7.78 -13.99 7.28
CA GLN A 163 8.76 -14.07 6.19
C GLN A 163 8.26 -14.88 4.98
N THR A 164 7.19 -15.67 5.14
CA THR A 164 6.53 -16.37 4.03
C THR A 164 5.58 -15.47 3.24
N LEU A 165 5.34 -14.25 3.70
CA LEU A 165 4.41 -13.30 3.08
C LEU A 165 5.17 -12.27 2.26
N THR A 166 4.59 -11.93 1.11
CA THR A 166 5.04 -10.82 0.27
C THR A 166 4.00 -9.71 0.29
N ARG A 167 4.40 -8.49 -0.09
CA ARG A 167 3.45 -7.38 -0.26
C ARG A 167 2.38 -7.69 -1.31
N THR A 168 2.75 -8.42 -2.36
CA THR A 168 1.84 -8.88 -3.42
C THR A 168 0.82 -9.90 -2.88
N ALA A 169 1.26 -10.84 -2.03
CA ALA A 169 0.37 -11.78 -1.35
C ALA A 169 -0.59 -11.06 -0.38
N LEU A 170 -0.11 -10.05 0.35
CA LEU A 170 -0.94 -9.22 1.23
C LEU A 170 -1.98 -8.36 0.49
N ARG A 171 -1.91 -8.27 -0.84
CA ARG A 171 -2.94 -7.66 -1.70
C ARG A 171 -3.80 -8.70 -2.44
N GLY A 172 -3.54 -9.99 -2.23
CA GLY A 172 -4.25 -11.09 -2.88
C GLY A 172 -3.78 -11.38 -4.31
N PHE A 173 -2.66 -10.79 -4.77
CA PHE A 173 -2.12 -11.05 -6.10
C PHE A 173 -1.15 -12.24 -6.15
N ASP A 174 -0.84 -12.84 -5.00
CA ASP A 174 0.04 -14.00 -4.86
C ASP A 174 -0.37 -14.82 -3.63
N GLN A 175 0.22 -16.00 -3.45
CA GLN A 175 0.06 -16.85 -2.27
C GLN A 175 1.18 -16.63 -1.25
N ALA A 176 1.02 -17.18 -0.05
CA ALA A 176 2.15 -17.31 0.86
C ALA A 176 3.17 -18.31 0.29
N ARG A 177 4.46 -17.98 0.42
CA ARG A 177 5.54 -18.86 -0.02
C ARG A 177 5.67 -20.06 0.92
N PRO A 178 6.07 -21.24 0.42
CA PRO A 178 6.41 -22.37 1.28
C PRO A 178 7.50 -22.02 2.29
N HIS A 179 7.46 -22.69 3.44
CA HIS A 179 8.60 -22.69 4.35
C HIS A 179 9.66 -23.69 3.97
N VAL A 180 10.92 -23.25 3.89
CA VAL A 180 12.07 -24.11 3.58
C VAL A 180 13.10 -23.90 4.68
N ASP A 181 13.31 -24.94 5.50
CA ASP A 181 14.29 -24.92 6.59
C ASP A 181 15.71 -24.72 6.05
N GLY A 182 16.47 -23.81 6.67
CA GLY A 182 17.88 -23.58 6.35
C GLY A 182 18.16 -22.65 5.16
N GLU A 183 17.14 -22.27 4.39
CA GLU A 183 17.24 -21.16 3.45
C GLU A 183 17.10 -19.84 4.23
N PRO A 184 18.09 -18.94 4.21
CA PRO A 184 17.88 -17.62 4.77
C PRO A 184 16.78 -16.95 3.95
N TYR A 185 15.61 -16.77 4.56
CA TYR A 185 14.71 -15.70 4.18
C TYR A 185 15.55 -14.43 4.23
N ALA A 186 16.00 -13.96 3.06
CA ALA A 186 16.99 -12.91 2.83
C ALA A 186 17.28 -12.09 4.09
N GLY A 187 18.54 -12.13 4.57
CA GLY A 187 19.03 -11.65 5.87
C GLY A 187 18.70 -10.17 6.21
N PRO A 188 19.56 -9.37 6.86
CA PRO A 188 19.20 -8.02 7.35
C PRO A 188 18.59 -7.04 6.31
N ASP A 189 18.56 -7.41 5.03
CA ASP A 189 17.74 -6.83 3.97
C ASP A 189 16.22 -6.89 4.23
N TRP A 190 15.73 -7.69 5.17
CA TRP A 190 14.30 -7.76 5.55
C TRP A 190 13.71 -6.43 6.03
N ALA A 191 14.55 -5.54 6.58
CA ALA A 191 14.16 -4.18 6.99
C ALA A 191 14.01 -3.23 5.80
N ARG A 192 14.67 -3.53 4.67
CA ARG A 192 14.61 -2.76 3.42
C ARG A 192 13.71 -3.41 2.35
N SER A 193 13.42 -4.70 2.48
CA SER A 193 12.77 -5.52 1.46
C SER A 193 12.43 -6.90 2.01
N LEU A 194 11.14 -7.27 2.04
CA LEU A 194 10.75 -8.68 2.25
C LEU A 194 11.34 -9.57 1.14
N PRO A 195 11.62 -10.86 1.40
CA PRO A 195 12.02 -11.81 0.36
C PRO A 195 11.00 -11.81 -0.80
N GLY A 196 11.43 -11.44 -2.01
CA GLY A 196 10.55 -11.23 -3.15
C GLY A 196 10.35 -9.77 -3.59
N TYR A 197 11.00 -8.81 -2.92
CA TYR A 197 11.17 -7.45 -3.44
C TYR A 197 12.16 -7.48 -4.62
N SER A 198 11.76 -8.04 -5.75
CA SER A 198 12.53 -7.93 -6.99
C SER A 198 12.52 -6.47 -7.45
N PHE A 199 13.48 -6.10 -8.29
CA PHE A 199 13.62 -4.75 -8.86
C PHE A 199 12.32 -4.19 -9.49
N ASP A 200 11.35 -5.04 -9.86
CA ASP A 200 10.01 -4.69 -10.40
C ASP A 200 9.00 -4.21 -9.34
N GLU A 201 9.32 -4.37 -8.06
CA GLU A 201 8.52 -3.93 -6.91
C GLU A 201 9.06 -2.63 -6.27
N ARG A 202 10.02 -1.95 -6.91
CA ARG A 202 10.42 -0.60 -6.50
C ARG A 202 9.23 0.33 -6.65
N SER A 203 8.67 0.72 -5.52
CA SER A 203 7.61 1.73 -5.44
C SER A 203 8.04 3.09 -5.97
N LEU A 204 9.35 3.30 -6.04
CA LEU A 204 10.00 4.59 -6.24
C LEU A 204 11.21 4.33 -7.14
N ASP A 205 10.97 4.36 -8.45
CA ASP A 205 12.03 4.26 -9.45
C ASP A 205 12.94 5.49 -9.40
N ARG A 206 12.43 6.60 -8.84
CA ARG A 206 13.16 7.86 -8.73
C ARG A 206 13.10 8.42 -7.31
N PRO A 207 14.21 8.98 -6.79
CA PRO A 207 14.26 9.55 -5.43
C PRO A 207 13.19 10.62 -5.12
N TRP A 208 12.65 11.30 -6.13
CA TRP A 208 11.63 12.33 -5.94
C TRP A 208 10.23 11.75 -5.67
N GLU A 209 9.94 10.51 -6.08
CA GLU A 209 8.63 9.90 -5.87
C GLU A 209 8.38 9.71 -4.36
N LEU A 210 9.42 9.29 -3.61
CA LEU A 210 9.35 9.13 -2.16
C LEU A 210 9.06 10.47 -1.49
N ARG A 211 9.68 11.52 -2.02
CA ARG A 211 9.54 12.86 -1.50
C ARG A 211 8.15 13.44 -1.74
N SER A 212 7.56 13.19 -2.91
CA SER A 212 6.15 13.54 -3.20
C SER A 212 5.17 12.86 -2.24
N ILE A 213 5.43 11.58 -1.93
CA ILE A 213 4.65 10.77 -0.98
C ILE A 213 4.80 11.31 0.45
N ALA A 214 6.03 11.58 0.87
CA ALA A 214 6.33 12.13 2.18
C ALA A 214 5.68 13.51 2.38
N MET A 215 5.61 14.31 1.33
CA MET A 215 4.89 15.59 1.33
C MET A 215 3.40 15.41 1.60
N VAL A 216 2.73 14.48 0.91
CA VAL A 216 1.32 14.16 1.17
C VAL A 216 1.12 13.74 2.63
N LEU A 217 1.96 12.86 3.16
CA LEU A 217 1.85 12.39 4.54
C LEU A 217 2.09 13.49 5.57
N ALA A 218 3.05 14.38 5.30
CA ALA A 218 3.30 15.53 6.16
C ALA A 218 2.04 16.39 6.27
N ILE A 219 1.38 16.67 5.13
CA ILE A 219 0.13 17.44 5.08
C ILE A 219 -0.99 16.73 5.85
N VAL A 220 -1.23 15.44 5.59
CA VAL A 220 -2.24 14.62 6.29
C VAL A 220 -2.00 14.66 7.81
N SER A 221 -0.75 14.49 8.22
CA SER A 221 -0.38 14.34 9.63
C SER A 221 -0.48 15.65 10.42
N GLN A 222 -0.13 16.79 9.80
CA GLN A 222 -0.13 18.09 10.47
C GLN A 222 -1.47 18.80 10.34
N HIS A 223 -2.16 18.61 9.21
CA HIS A 223 -3.38 19.33 8.86
C HIS A 223 -4.42 18.43 8.15
N PRO A 224 -4.96 17.40 8.84
CA PRO A 224 -5.87 16.42 8.22
C PRO A 224 -7.12 17.06 7.58
N ARG A 225 -7.62 18.17 8.12
CA ARG A 225 -8.77 18.90 7.51
C ARG A 225 -8.39 19.67 6.24
N ARG A 226 -7.15 20.18 6.16
CA ARG A 226 -6.67 20.92 4.98
C ARG A 226 -6.28 19.98 3.85
N GLU A 227 -5.83 18.77 4.17
CA GLU A 227 -5.57 17.72 3.17
C GLU A 227 -6.80 17.45 2.30
N HIS A 228 -7.99 17.26 2.92
CA HIS A 228 -9.22 17.00 2.17
C HIS A 228 -9.53 18.13 1.17
N GLN A 229 -9.48 19.39 1.62
CA GLN A 229 -9.73 20.55 0.76
C GLN A 229 -8.71 20.65 -0.38
N LEU A 230 -7.43 20.37 -0.10
CA LEU A 230 -6.38 20.39 -1.10
C LEU A 230 -6.58 19.28 -2.13
N LEU A 231 -6.89 18.05 -1.71
CA LEU A 231 -7.14 16.92 -2.62
C LEU A 231 -8.36 17.15 -3.50
N ASP A 232 -9.44 17.72 -2.96
CA ASP A 232 -10.65 17.98 -3.73
C ASP A 232 -10.42 19.08 -4.78
N GLU A 233 -9.65 20.13 -4.44
CA GLU A 233 -9.25 21.17 -5.39
C GLU A 233 -8.29 20.61 -6.45
N ILE A 234 -7.31 19.79 -6.07
CA ILE A 234 -6.40 19.10 -7.01
C ILE A 234 -7.21 18.25 -7.99
N THR A 235 -8.16 17.46 -7.49
CA THR A 235 -9.00 16.58 -8.32
C THR A 235 -9.82 17.40 -9.32
N THR A 236 -10.48 18.45 -8.85
CA THR A 236 -11.27 19.37 -9.68
C THR A 236 -10.45 20.04 -10.78
N ILE A 237 -9.19 20.37 -10.49
CA ILE A 237 -8.28 20.96 -11.47
C ILE A 237 -7.75 19.88 -12.44
N ALA A 238 -7.38 18.71 -11.92
CA ALA A 238 -6.83 17.62 -12.70
C ALA A 238 -7.78 17.14 -13.80
N GLU A 239 -9.09 17.09 -13.52
CA GLU A 239 -10.12 16.76 -14.52
C GLU A 239 -10.16 17.72 -15.72
N LYS A 240 -9.68 18.95 -15.54
CA LYS A 240 -9.66 20.00 -16.57
C LYS A 240 -8.31 20.11 -17.27
N LEU A 241 -7.30 19.38 -16.80
CA LEU A 241 -5.97 19.42 -17.40
C LEU A 241 -5.91 18.57 -18.67
N PRO A 242 -5.08 18.94 -19.66
CA PRO A 242 -4.79 18.08 -20.79
C PRO A 242 -4.24 16.72 -20.33
N VAL A 243 -4.56 15.63 -21.03
CA VAL A 243 -4.13 14.25 -20.67
C VAL A 243 -2.61 14.11 -20.48
N ARG A 244 -1.80 14.94 -21.16
CA ARG A 244 -0.33 14.93 -21.04
C ARG A 244 0.22 15.79 -19.90
N ALA A 245 -0.63 16.55 -19.21
CA ALA A 245 -0.20 17.40 -18.12
C ALA A 245 0.03 16.57 -16.86
N SER A 246 1.12 16.88 -16.15
CA SER A 246 1.43 16.26 -14.87
C SER A 246 0.42 16.65 -13.80
N ILE A 247 0.02 15.70 -12.95
CA ILE A 247 -0.85 15.96 -11.79
C ILE A 247 -0.26 17.03 -10.86
N TYR A 248 1.07 17.16 -10.82
CA TYR A 248 1.76 18.18 -10.01
C TYR A 248 1.53 19.61 -10.53
N THR A 249 1.08 19.78 -11.77
CA THR A 249 0.56 21.07 -12.26
C THR A 249 -0.75 21.44 -11.55
N ALA A 250 -1.64 20.45 -11.35
CA ALA A 250 -2.87 20.66 -10.59
C ALA A 250 -2.58 21.03 -9.13
N TRP A 251 -1.56 20.42 -8.52
CA TRP A 251 -1.08 20.79 -7.19
C TRP A 251 -0.69 22.26 -7.08
N LEU A 252 0.14 22.77 -8.01
CA LEU A 252 0.55 24.18 -7.99
C LEU A 252 -0.64 25.12 -8.11
N TRP A 253 -1.61 24.79 -8.97
CA TRP A 253 -2.81 25.60 -9.17
C TRP A 253 -3.74 25.55 -7.95
N ALA A 254 -3.93 24.37 -7.35
CA ALA A 254 -4.71 24.20 -6.14
C ALA A 254 -4.10 25.02 -4.99
N LEU A 255 -2.80 24.85 -4.75
CA LEU A 255 -2.07 25.61 -3.74
C LEU A 255 -2.19 27.12 -4.01
N ALA A 256 -2.10 27.57 -5.26
CA ALA A 256 -2.26 28.98 -5.60
C ALA A 256 -3.65 29.54 -5.27
N ARG A 257 -4.71 28.73 -5.43
CA ARG A 257 -6.12 29.12 -5.23
C ARG A 257 -6.58 29.05 -3.78
N MET A 258 -5.97 28.18 -2.97
CA MET A 258 -6.30 28.07 -1.56
C MET A 258 -5.76 29.26 -0.77
N THR A 259 -6.66 30.03 -0.17
CA THR A 259 -6.34 31.07 0.81
C THR A 259 -6.13 30.45 2.20
N HIS A 260 -5.26 31.07 3.02
CA HIS A 260 -4.85 30.61 4.35
C HIS A 260 -6.00 30.34 5.33
#